data_AF-A0A956ECY6-F1
#
_entry.id   AF-A0A956ECY6-F1
#
_cell.length_a   1.000
_cell.length_b   1.000
_cell.length_c   1.000
_cell.angle_alpha   90.00
_cell.angle_beta   90.00
_cell.angle_gamma   90.00
#
_symmetry.space_group_name_H-M   'P 1'
#
loop_
_entity.id
_entity.type
_entity.pdbx_description
1 polymer ?
#
loop_
_entity_poly.entity_id
_entity_poly.type
_entity_poly.pdbx_seq_one_letter_code
_entity_poly.pdbx_strand_id
1 'polypeptide(L)'
;MSHLDTLQAEDYSEEVAELALSQAMACIGCNDCMLACPISQSRNVTIAELNAAVHLPTISDPRVADFVTACTQCGQCVPACPADLSRANMVLYNKMKVEDDVPDYDLLLQTAQGATPSGWSLDELSEQLTELPLFSGASPRDLRRMVLQSTLRFLQPGEVLCWEGSFHERLFVVLEGSLEQSNRGLRGEHIRILVLSPGSFFGEMGVLADAPEPYTVHALERCIVVEVPKVSVLRLTRHAPSFKQTLEHLYQKRALWSYASNPGALGVLPEAAVEDLFANAKLQLVAAGETLFAQGTPPADAFLVRSGFLRAKQRTERGERLLVYFREGDVFGLLDFVENSGVRLYSTEGASRAEVIRIPGSAIREVLAEYPDAQSALLRGSFDSDRLARSPNIGWGGVAAHGDAGPSLHVLVEEGLAKGREVLVVDQNLCTNCQNCIDACGRRHGYSRLQLRGLQIDQYLFPTACRHCDDPACLMCSVSGIVRLPSGEIRIIEDNCIGCGACASRCPYGNISMHAVAEEKPGLWPRLMDFIAGGERERRAKQELEVKNQRIAVKCDLCSGYSDYACVKACPVGAACRVDPAVAFADLLKEGGPGHV
;
A
#
# COMPACT_ATOMS: atom_id res chain seq x y z
N MET A 1 -13.54 15.13 32.45
CA MET A 1 -12.70 16.13 31.76
C MET A 1 -11.45 16.30 32.61
N SER A 2 -10.50 15.39 32.43
CA SER A 2 -9.28 15.33 33.24
C SER A 2 -8.15 16.05 32.51
N HIS A 3 -7.22 16.61 33.29
CA HIS A 3 -6.01 17.35 32.97
C HIS A 3 -5.00 16.73 31.95
N LEU A 4 -5.42 15.74 31.15
CA LEU A 4 -4.62 15.11 30.08
C LEU A 4 -5.01 15.60 28.67
N ASP A 5 -6.10 16.35 28.51
CA ASP A 5 -6.54 16.89 27.21
C ASP A 5 -5.87 18.24 26.84
N THR A 6 -4.96 18.75 27.68
CA THR A 6 -4.32 20.07 27.50
C THR A 6 -2.83 20.00 27.13
N LEU A 7 -2.32 18.84 26.73
CA LEU A 7 -0.99 18.74 26.13
C LEU A 7 -1.07 19.24 24.67
N GLN A 8 -0.96 20.56 24.57
CA GLN A 8 -0.28 21.31 23.51
C GLN A 8 -0.44 20.77 22.09
N ALA A 9 -1.38 21.37 21.34
CA ALA A 9 -1.22 21.53 19.90
C ALA A 9 -0.08 22.53 19.66
N GLU A 10 1.16 22.10 19.87
CA GLU A 10 2.32 22.75 19.27
C GLU A 10 2.16 22.61 17.75
N ASP A 11 2.36 23.71 17.03
CA ASP A 11 2.38 23.67 15.58
C ASP A 11 3.53 22.72 15.17
N TYR A 12 3.21 21.61 14.51
CA TYR A 12 4.23 20.64 14.08
C TYR A 12 5.35 21.31 13.28
N SER A 13 5.06 22.42 12.58
CA SER A 13 6.08 23.18 11.88
C SER A 13 7.07 23.87 12.83
N GLU A 14 6.64 24.28 14.02
CA GLU A 14 7.51 24.78 15.10
C GLU A 14 8.34 23.65 15.71
N GLU A 15 7.74 22.49 16.01
CA GLU A 15 8.48 21.32 16.53
C GLU A 15 9.58 20.86 15.56
N VAL A 16 9.26 20.79 14.26
CA VAL A 16 10.25 20.46 13.21
C VAL A 16 11.32 21.54 13.09
N ALA A 17 10.98 22.81 13.24
CA ALA A 17 11.95 23.92 13.21
C ALA A 17 12.92 23.83 14.39
N GLU A 18 12.44 23.61 15.62
CA GLU A 18 13.27 23.45 16.81
C GLU A 18 14.21 22.25 16.68
N LEU A 19 13.69 21.12 16.23
CA LEU A 19 14.46 19.91 16.03
C LEU A 19 15.51 20.11 14.91
N ALA A 20 15.16 20.80 13.83
CA ALA A 20 16.10 21.12 12.75
C ALA A 20 17.23 22.03 13.23
N LEU A 21 16.92 23.06 14.01
CA LEU A 21 17.91 23.98 14.60
C LEU A 21 18.86 23.24 15.54
N SER A 22 18.31 22.43 16.46
CA SER A 22 19.10 21.61 17.39
C SER A 22 20.05 20.67 16.65
N GLN A 23 19.56 19.99 15.62
CA GLN A 23 20.39 19.08 14.82
C GLN A 23 21.42 19.81 13.94
N ALA A 24 21.12 21.01 13.44
CA ALA A 24 22.09 21.82 12.70
C ALA A 24 23.27 22.17 13.62
N MET A 25 23.00 22.56 14.86
CA MET A 25 24.03 22.87 15.86
C MET A 25 24.85 21.65 16.31
N ALA A 26 24.23 20.47 16.41
CA ALA A 26 24.91 19.22 16.77
C ALA A 26 25.73 18.59 15.62
N CYS A 27 25.64 19.14 14.39
CA CYS A 27 26.28 18.55 13.23
C CYS A 27 27.81 18.71 13.26
N ILE A 28 28.54 17.59 13.10
CA ILE A 28 30.01 17.60 13.01
C ILE A 28 30.57 17.90 11.61
N GLY A 29 29.71 18.07 10.60
CA GLY A 29 30.11 18.49 9.25
C GLY A 29 30.80 17.44 8.37
N CYS A 30 30.73 16.14 8.69
CA CYS A 30 31.42 15.07 7.95
C CYS A 30 30.91 14.82 6.51
N ASN A 31 29.70 15.31 6.19
CA ASN A 31 29.06 15.20 4.86
C ASN A 31 28.61 13.79 4.42
N ASP A 32 28.73 12.76 5.27
CA ASP A 32 28.34 11.37 4.93
C ASP A 32 26.87 11.23 4.51
N CYS A 33 25.98 12.01 5.14
CA CYS A 33 24.56 12.04 4.78
C CYS A 33 24.30 12.49 3.33
N MET A 34 25.14 13.37 2.78
CA MET A 34 25.03 13.81 1.39
C MET A 34 25.55 12.76 0.41
N LEU A 35 26.61 12.04 0.81
CA LEU A 35 27.17 10.92 0.05
C LEU A 35 26.24 9.70 0.03
N ALA A 36 25.54 9.44 1.14
CA ALA A 36 24.54 8.38 1.24
C ALA A 36 23.22 8.74 0.53
N CYS A 37 23.00 10.02 0.23
CA CYS A 37 21.79 10.47 -0.43
C CYS A 37 21.73 9.96 -1.88
N PRO A 38 20.66 9.26 -2.29
CA PRO A 38 20.56 8.71 -3.63
C PRO A 38 20.10 9.72 -4.69
N ILE A 39 19.75 10.95 -4.29
CA ILE A 39 19.22 11.98 -5.17
C ILE A 39 20.40 12.69 -5.85
N SER A 40 20.39 12.79 -7.17
CA SER A 40 21.50 13.40 -7.94
C SER A 40 21.88 14.81 -7.49
N GLN A 41 20.89 15.61 -7.08
CA GLN A 41 21.06 16.98 -6.60
C GLN A 41 21.91 17.05 -5.32
N SER A 42 22.02 15.96 -4.54
CA SER A 42 22.86 15.93 -3.34
C SER A 42 24.34 16.15 -3.64
N ARG A 43 24.78 15.91 -4.88
CA ARG A 43 26.17 16.13 -5.33
C ARG A 43 26.53 17.60 -5.46
N ASN A 44 25.53 18.48 -5.55
CA ASN A 44 25.70 19.91 -5.78
C ASN A 44 25.57 20.73 -4.49
N VAL A 45 25.33 20.07 -3.35
CA VAL A 45 25.06 20.69 -2.06
C VAL A 45 25.84 19.96 -0.98
N THR A 46 26.41 20.71 -0.04
CA THR A 46 27.12 20.21 1.13
C THR A 46 26.23 20.25 2.37
N ILE A 47 26.55 19.45 3.38
CA ILE A 47 25.87 19.51 4.66
C ILE A 47 26.00 20.88 5.34
N ALA A 48 27.10 21.60 5.11
CA ALA A 48 27.31 22.95 5.63
C ALA A 48 26.32 23.96 5.03
N GLU A 49 26.09 23.91 3.71
CA GLU A 49 25.09 24.73 3.03
C GLU A 49 23.67 24.42 3.54
N LEU A 50 23.34 23.14 3.79
CA LEU A 50 22.04 22.77 4.37
C LEU A 50 21.86 23.25 5.81
N ASN A 51 22.89 23.12 6.65
CA ASN A 51 22.86 23.63 8.02
C ASN A 51 22.70 25.15 8.02
N ALA A 52 23.43 25.86 7.15
CA ALA A 52 23.28 27.31 6.99
C ALA A 52 21.85 27.67 6.56
N ALA A 53 21.28 26.92 5.61
CA ALA A 53 19.92 27.12 5.15
C ALA A 53 18.88 26.99 6.27
N VAL A 54 19.08 26.14 7.30
CA VAL A 54 18.17 26.05 8.45
C VAL A 54 17.97 27.40 9.14
N HIS A 55 19.05 28.17 9.28
CA HIS A 55 19.03 29.47 9.95
C HIS A 55 18.50 30.61 9.07
N LEU A 56 18.31 30.38 7.77
CA LEU A 56 17.78 31.39 6.85
C LEU A 56 16.25 31.35 6.83
N PRO A 57 15.57 32.51 6.75
CA PRO A 57 14.13 32.57 6.61
C PRO A 57 13.65 32.08 5.24
N THR A 58 14.45 32.32 4.20
CA THR A 58 14.17 31.93 2.80
C THR A 58 15.40 31.28 2.18
N ILE A 59 15.20 30.44 1.15
CA ILE A 59 16.30 29.71 0.49
C ILE A 59 16.45 30.22 -0.94
N SER A 60 17.43 31.09 -1.15
CA SER A 60 17.71 31.70 -2.45
C SER A 60 18.78 30.98 -3.28
N ASP A 61 19.58 30.09 -2.69
CA ASP A 61 20.55 29.28 -3.44
C ASP A 61 19.80 28.20 -4.24
N PRO A 62 19.80 28.25 -5.59
CA PRO A 62 19.06 27.31 -6.42
C PRO A 62 19.52 25.87 -6.23
N ARG A 63 20.81 25.62 -5.91
CA ARG A 63 21.31 24.26 -5.70
C ARG A 63 20.68 23.65 -4.45
N VAL A 64 20.58 24.44 -3.38
CA VAL A 64 19.95 24.03 -2.12
C VAL A 64 18.45 23.83 -2.34
N ALA A 65 17.78 24.78 -3.00
CA ALA A 65 16.35 24.70 -3.31
C ALA A 65 16.03 23.46 -4.16
N ASP A 66 16.80 23.20 -5.21
CA ASP A 66 16.64 22.02 -6.08
C ASP A 66 16.81 20.72 -5.29
N PHE A 67 17.82 20.65 -4.41
CA PHE A 67 18.05 19.46 -3.58
C PHE A 67 16.91 19.21 -2.59
N VAL A 68 16.47 20.23 -1.83
CA VAL A 68 15.41 20.03 -0.82
C VAL A 68 14.06 19.75 -1.49
N THR A 69 13.82 20.34 -2.66
CA THR A 69 12.65 20.03 -3.51
C THR A 69 12.71 18.59 -4.03
N ALA A 70 13.87 18.14 -4.50
CA ALA A 70 14.07 16.75 -4.91
C ALA A 70 14.08 15.76 -3.73
N CYS A 71 14.33 16.23 -2.50
CA CYS A 71 14.35 15.38 -1.31
C CYS A 71 13.01 14.68 -1.11
N THR A 72 13.10 13.35 -0.99
CA THR A 72 11.96 12.46 -0.88
C THR A 72 11.72 11.95 0.53
N GLN A 73 12.50 12.40 1.51
CA GLN A 73 12.34 11.97 2.91
C GLN A 73 12.51 10.45 3.13
N CYS A 74 13.34 9.79 2.30
CA CYS A 74 13.58 8.34 2.38
C CYS A 74 14.34 7.89 3.65
N GLY A 75 14.94 8.82 4.39
CA GLY A 75 15.66 8.55 5.64
C GLY A 75 17.06 7.95 5.49
N GLN A 76 17.59 7.73 4.27
CA GLN A 76 18.95 7.16 4.06
C GLN A 76 20.07 7.99 4.71
N CYS A 77 19.83 9.30 4.88
CA CYS A 77 20.76 10.20 5.55
C CYS A 77 20.85 10.00 7.07
N VAL A 78 19.88 9.32 7.69
CA VAL A 78 19.82 9.10 9.15
C VAL A 78 20.84 8.05 9.60
N PRO A 79 20.83 6.79 9.11
CA PRO A 79 21.81 5.78 9.53
C PRO A 79 23.24 6.08 9.04
N ALA A 80 23.40 6.96 8.04
CA ALA A 80 24.71 7.41 7.57
C ALA A 80 25.35 8.45 8.49
N CYS A 81 24.62 9.03 9.45
CA CYS A 81 25.14 10.07 10.32
C CYS A 81 25.88 9.47 11.52
N PRO A 82 27.22 9.65 11.64
CA PRO A 82 27.98 9.09 12.77
C PRO A 82 27.65 9.73 14.12
N ALA A 83 26.96 10.87 14.11
CA ALA A 83 26.49 11.57 15.30
C ALA A 83 25.02 11.22 15.68
N ASP A 84 24.41 10.25 14.99
CA ASP A 84 23.03 9.79 15.22
C ASP A 84 21.97 10.90 15.11
N LEU A 85 22.10 11.74 14.06
CA LEU A 85 21.23 12.90 13.85
C LEU A 85 20.25 12.63 12.70
N SER A 86 18.97 12.97 12.89
CA SER A 86 17.92 12.77 11.87
C SER A 86 17.90 13.85 10.79
N ARG A 87 18.89 13.80 9.88
CA ARG A 87 19.06 14.77 8.77
C ARG A 87 17.81 14.94 7.89
N ALA A 88 16.90 13.97 7.90
CA ALA A 88 15.61 14.06 7.23
C ALA A 88 14.77 15.26 7.71
N ASN A 89 14.72 15.51 9.02
CA ASN A 89 13.94 16.61 9.60
C ASN A 89 14.47 17.98 9.19
N MET A 90 15.79 18.12 9.16
CA MET A 90 16.45 19.34 8.69
C MET A 90 16.13 19.65 7.23
N VAL A 91 16.19 18.63 6.36
CA VAL A 91 15.83 18.78 4.94
C VAL A 91 14.34 19.01 4.77
N LEU A 92 13.49 18.41 5.60
CA LEU A 92 12.04 18.65 5.61
C LEU A 92 11.72 20.11 5.94
N TYR A 93 12.35 20.65 6.99
CA TYR A 93 12.19 22.06 7.35
C TYR A 93 12.60 23.00 6.22
N ASN A 94 13.76 22.77 5.61
CA ASN A 94 14.21 23.56 4.47
C ASN A 94 13.29 23.39 3.24
N LYS A 95 12.77 22.19 2.99
CA LYS A 95 11.78 21.94 1.92
C LYS A 95 10.51 22.76 2.15
N MET A 96 10.00 22.78 3.37
CA MET A 96 8.81 23.57 3.72
C MET A 96 9.02 25.05 3.41
N LYS A 97 10.19 25.62 3.73
CA LYS A 97 10.51 27.02 3.38
C LYS A 97 10.50 27.27 1.87
N VAL A 98 11.05 26.35 1.07
CA VAL A 98 10.98 26.46 -0.40
C VAL A 98 9.54 26.39 -0.90
N GLU A 99 8.72 25.51 -0.34
CA GLU A 99 7.29 25.41 -0.69
C GLU A 99 6.50 26.66 -0.29
N ASP A 100 6.85 27.28 0.84
CA ASP A 100 6.22 28.51 1.33
C ASP A 100 6.62 29.75 0.52
N ASP A 101 7.84 29.76 -0.04
CA ASP A 101 8.35 30.84 -0.88
C ASP A 101 7.81 30.80 -2.32
N VAL A 102 7.10 29.73 -2.72
CA VAL A 102 6.46 29.66 -4.04
C VAL A 102 5.45 30.80 -4.15
N PRO A 103 5.54 31.71 -5.14
CA PRO A 103 4.60 32.81 -5.27
C PRO A 103 3.19 32.29 -5.58
N ASP A 104 2.17 33.10 -5.30
CA ASP A 104 0.82 32.78 -5.73
C ASP A 104 0.72 32.76 -7.27
N TYR A 105 -0.09 31.84 -7.81
CA TYR A 105 -0.31 31.68 -9.24
C TYR A 105 -1.65 31.02 -9.56
N ASP A 106 -2.19 31.31 -10.75
CA ASP A 106 -3.42 30.70 -11.23
C ASP A 106 -3.27 29.19 -11.43
N LEU A 107 -4.09 28.41 -10.72
CA LEU A 107 -4.12 26.97 -10.86
C LEU A 107 -4.75 26.57 -12.20
N LEU A 108 -4.25 25.49 -12.76
CA LEU A 108 -4.77 24.90 -13.98
C LEU A 108 -5.75 23.77 -13.66
N LEU A 109 -6.86 23.76 -14.37
CA LEU A 109 -7.87 22.72 -14.37
C LEU A 109 -7.58 21.73 -15.49
N GLN A 110 -7.29 20.48 -15.14
CA GLN A 110 -7.05 19.40 -16.09
C GLN A 110 -8.37 18.84 -16.60
N THR A 111 -8.49 18.74 -17.92
CA THR A 111 -9.60 18.13 -18.65
C THR A 111 -9.06 16.92 -19.43
N ALA A 112 -9.94 16.08 -19.94
CA ALA A 112 -9.54 14.97 -20.82
C ALA A 112 -8.80 15.43 -22.11
N GLN A 113 -8.90 16.70 -22.51
CA GLN A 113 -8.32 17.23 -23.75
C GLN A 113 -7.16 18.22 -23.54
N GLY A 114 -6.78 18.52 -22.30
CA GLY A 114 -5.73 19.50 -21.99
C GLY A 114 -5.94 20.19 -20.66
N ALA A 115 -5.37 21.39 -20.50
CA ALA A 115 -5.51 22.19 -19.28
C ALA A 115 -6.09 23.58 -19.59
N THR A 116 -6.96 24.07 -18.72
CA THR A 116 -7.55 25.42 -18.81
C THR A 116 -7.35 26.16 -17.49
N PRO A 117 -7.47 27.51 -17.45
CA PRO A 117 -7.50 28.23 -16.18
C PRO A 117 -8.61 27.70 -15.28
N SER A 118 -8.31 27.50 -13.99
CA SER A 118 -9.29 26.96 -13.04
C SER A 118 -10.22 28.03 -12.47
N GLY A 119 -9.80 29.30 -12.46
CA GLY A 119 -10.50 30.38 -11.77
C GLY A 119 -10.11 30.53 -10.29
N TRP A 120 -9.25 29.63 -9.79
CA TRP A 120 -8.60 29.77 -8.48
C TRP A 120 -7.11 30.05 -8.64
N SER A 121 -6.60 30.95 -7.81
CA SER A 121 -5.19 30.99 -7.46
C SER A 121 -4.84 29.91 -6.42
N LEU A 122 -3.54 29.69 -6.22
CA LEU A 122 -3.04 28.77 -5.22
C LEU A 122 -3.46 29.20 -3.82
N ASP A 123 -3.33 30.49 -3.50
CA ASP A 123 -3.67 31.02 -2.18
C ASP A 123 -5.19 30.97 -1.94
N GLU A 124 -6.01 31.40 -2.91
CA GLU A 124 -7.48 31.39 -2.80
C GLU A 124 -8.04 29.98 -2.55
N LEU A 125 -7.60 28.98 -3.32
CA LEU A 125 -8.07 27.61 -3.11
C LEU A 125 -7.65 27.10 -1.73
N SER A 126 -6.42 27.41 -1.30
CA SER A 126 -5.91 26.97 0.00
C SER A 126 -6.70 27.54 1.16
N GLU A 127 -7.10 28.81 1.06
CA GLU A 127 -8.01 29.46 2.02
C GLU A 127 -9.40 28.81 1.98
N GLN A 128 -9.99 28.63 0.80
CA GLN A 128 -11.32 28.03 0.66
C GLN A 128 -11.38 26.60 1.25
N LEU A 129 -10.31 25.81 1.09
CA LEU A 129 -10.26 24.45 1.65
C LEU A 129 -10.36 24.44 3.19
N THR A 130 -9.94 25.51 3.89
CA THR A 130 -10.06 25.58 5.36
C THR A 130 -11.50 25.59 5.84
N GLU A 131 -12.45 26.03 5.00
CA GLU A 131 -13.87 26.07 5.32
C GLU A 131 -14.53 24.68 5.28
N LEU A 132 -13.87 23.70 4.64
CA LEU A 132 -14.41 22.36 4.51
C LEU A 132 -14.21 21.56 5.81
N PRO A 133 -15.23 20.84 6.29
CA PRO A 133 -15.14 20.04 7.53
C PRO A 133 -13.98 19.05 7.55
N LEU A 134 -13.60 18.51 6.38
CA LEU A 134 -12.45 17.62 6.22
C LEU A 134 -11.16 18.25 6.76
N PHE A 135 -10.92 19.52 6.43
CA PHE A 135 -9.67 20.22 6.73
C PHE A 135 -9.74 21.06 8.01
N SER A 136 -10.74 20.81 8.87
CA SER A 136 -10.86 21.46 10.17
C SER A 136 -9.55 21.34 10.95
N GLY A 137 -8.99 22.47 11.39
CA GLY A 137 -7.74 22.55 12.14
C GLY A 137 -6.45 22.45 11.31
N ALA A 138 -6.53 22.34 9.97
CA ALA A 138 -5.38 22.53 9.10
C ALA A 138 -5.16 24.03 8.82
N SER A 139 -3.91 24.49 8.86
CA SER A 139 -3.58 25.87 8.53
C SER A 139 -3.67 26.12 7.01
N PRO A 140 -4.01 27.35 6.55
CA PRO A 140 -3.94 27.70 5.13
C PRO A 140 -2.57 27.37 4.53
N ARG A 141 -1.49 27.55 5.30
CA ARG A 141 -0.11 27.25 4.88
C ARG A 141 0.11 25.76 4.61
N ASP A 142 -0.43 24.87 5.45
CA ASP A 142 -0.32 23.43 5.21
C ASP A 142 -1.17 22.97 4.04
N LEU A 143 -2.38 23.52 3.90
CA LEU A 143 -3.25 23.25 2.76
C LEU A 143 -2.63 23.78 1.47
N ARG A 144 -1.96 24.93 1.50
CA ARG A 144 -1.23 25.47 0.36
C ARG A 144 -0.16 24.51 -0.14
N ARG A 145 0.65 23.95 0.76
CA ARG A 145 1.65 22.96 0.37
C ARG A 145 1.04 21.65 -0.14
N MET A 146 -0.16 21.30 0.33
CA MET A 146 -0.92 20.17 -0.22
C MET A 146 -1.42 20.49 -1.64
N VAL A 147 -2.03 21.66 -1.85
CA VAL A 147 -2.55 22.12 -3.16
C VAL A 147 -1.42 22.22 -4.19
N LEU A 148 -0.23 22.69 -3.78
CA LEU A 148 0.98 22.71 -4.62
C LEU A 148 1.33 21.35 -5.24
N GLN A 149 0.97 20.25 -4.58
CA GLN A 149 1.23 18.88 -5.04
C GLN A 149 -0.03 18.19 -5.59
N SER A 150 -1.15 18.91 -5.65
CA SER A 150 -2.44 18.37 -6.05
C SER A 150 -2.76 18.72 -7.50
N THR A 151 -3.74 18.02 -8.06
CA THR A 151 -4.24 18.26 -9.42
C THR A 151 -5.70 18.66 -9.36
N LEU A 152 -6.07 19.80 -9.95
CA LEU A 152 -7.47 20.12 -10.19
C LEU A 152 -7.94 19.41 -11.44
N ARG A 153 -9.04 18.67 -11.35
CA ARG A 153 -9.61 17.92 -12.46
C ARG A 153 -11.05 18.31 -12.70
N PHE A 154 -11.36 18.56 -13.96
CA PHE A 154 -12.69 18.78 -14.48
C PHE A 154 -13.23 17.49 -15.08
N LEU A 155 -14.47 17.16 -14.71
CA LEU A 155 -15.14 15.95 -15.12
C LEU A 155 -16.40 16.30 -15.92
N GLN A 156 -16.56 15.63 -17.06
CA GLN A 156 -17.81 15.70 -17.82
C GLN A 156 -18.90 14.83 -17.18
N PRO A 157 -20.19 15.14 -17.37
CA PRO A 157 -21.27 14.26 -16.94
C PRO A 157 -21.10 12.83 -17.49
N GLY A 158 -21.21 11.85 -16.61
CA GLY A 158 -20.99 10.43 -16.90
C GLY A 158 -19.53 9.97 -16.88
N GLU A 159 -18.55 10.88 -16.73
CA GLU A 159 -17.15 10.50 -16.63
C GLU A 159 -16.91 9.72 -15.32
N VAL A 160 -16.28 8.56 -15.45
CA VAL A 160 -15.95 7.70 -14.30
C VAL A 160 -14.59 8.09 -13.77
N LEU A 161 -14.56 8.53 -12.52
CA LEU A 161 -13.35 8.94 -11.81
C LEU A 161 -12.67 7.74 -11.14
N CYS A 162 -13.46 6.78 -10.66
CA CYS A 162 -13.00 5.60 -9.94
C CYS A 162 -13.92 4.42 -10.24
N TRP A 163 -13.35 3.22 -10.43
CA TRP A 163 -14.11 1.99 -10.57
C TRP A 163 -14.05 1.14 -9.31
N GLU A 164 -15.16 0.47 -8.99
CA GLU A 164 -15.21 -0.55 -7.94
C GLU A 164 -14.12 -1.62 -8.17
N GLY A 165 -13.43 -2.01 -7.09
CA GLY A 165 -12.33 -2.97 -7.12
C GLY A 165 -10.98 -2.38 -7.56
N SER A 166 -10.92 -1.11 -7.95
CA SER A 166 -9.68 -0.47 -8.40
C SER A 166 -8.92 0.19 -7.25
N PHE A 167 -7.60 0.12 -7.31
CA PHE A 167 -6.72 0.81 -6.37
C PHE A 167 -6.47 2.27 -6.77
N HIS A 168 -6.58 3.19 -5.81
CA HIS A 168 -6.28 4.61 -6.02
C HIS A 168 -5.40 5.16 -4.90
N GLU A 169 -4.23 5.71 -5.24
CA GLU A 169 -3.31 6.34 -4.27
C GLU A 169 -3.55 7.86 -4.17
N ARG A 170 -4.82 8.28 -4.24
CA ARG A 170 -5.23 9.69 -4.24
C ARG A 170 -6.49 9.88 -3.40
N LEU A 171 -6.54 10.97 -2.66
CA LEU A 171 -7.74 11.48 -2.02
C LEU A 171 -8.38 12.50 -2.95
N PHE A 172 -9.67 12.37 -3.21
CA PHE A 172 -10.43 13.26 -4.07
C PHE A 172 -11.37 14.09 -3.21
N VAL A 173 -11.35 15.41 -3.36
CA VAL A 173 -12.30 16.32 -2.70
C VAL A 173 -13.11 17.04 -3.77
N VAL A 174 -14.44 17.02 -3.62
CA VAL A 174 -15.37 17.68 -4.54
C VAL A 174 -15.40 19.17 -4.23
N LEU A 175 -15.05 20.01 -5.20
CA LEU A 175 -15.11 21.47 -5.10
C LEU A 175 -16.41 22.01 -5.72
N GLU A 176 -16.80 21.49 -6.87
CA GLU A 176 -18.02 21.86 -7.59
C GLU A 176 -18.71 20.65 -8.22
N GLY A 177 -20.03 20.76 -8.40
CA GLY A 177 -20.87 19.71 -8.98
C GLY A 177 -21.17 18.57 -8.01
N SER A 178 -21.62 17.44 -8.57
CA SER A 178 -22.00 16.26 -7.80
C SER A 178 -21.52 14.95 -8.43
N LEU A 179 -20.96 14.09 -7.59
CA LEU A 179 -20.54 12.74 -7.98
C LEU A 179 -21.47 11.70 -7.35
N GLU A 180 -21.75 10.63 -8.06
CA GLU A 180 -22.47 9.47 -7.52
C GLU A 180 -21.51 8.36 -7.15
N GLN A 181 -21.60 7.88 -5.91
CA GLN A 181 -21.02 6.61 -5.49
C GLN A 181 -22.05 5.50 -5.68
N SER A 182 -21.62 4.42 -6.32
CA SER A 182 -22.46 3.27 -6.64
C SER A 182 -21.65 1.99 -6.56
N ASN A 183 -22.29 0.85 -6.30
CA ASN A 183 -21.66 -0.46 -6.45
C ASN A 183 -22.57 -1.39 -7.25
N ARG A 184 -22.01 -2.53 -7.65
CA ARG A 184 -22.77 -3.63 -8.24
C ARG A 184 -23.25 -4.54 -7.12
N GLY A 185 -24.57 -4.62 -6.93
CA GLY A 185 -25.17 -5.57 -6.02
C GLY A 185 -24.90 -7.02 -6.43
N LEU A 186 -25.27 -7.97 -5.57
CA LEU A 186 -24.98 -9.40 -5.76
C LEU A 186 -25.56 -10.00 -7.04
N ARG A 187 -26.58 -9.37 -7.65
CA ARG A 187 -27.19 -9.79 -8.92
C ARG A 187 -26.81 -8.87 -10.10
N GLY A 188 -25.78 -8.05 -9.92
CA GLY A 188 -25.29 -7.10 -10.93
C GLY A 188 -26.15 -5.85 -11.09
N GLU A 189 -27.14 -5.64 -10.21
CA GLU A 189 -27.93 -4.43 -10.14
C GLU A 189 -27.09 -3.22 -9.72
N HIS A 190 -27.43 -2.05 -10.24
CA HIS A 190 -26.75 -0.81 -9.90
C HIS A 190 -27.35 -0.24 -8.61
N ILE A 191 -26.60 -0.30 -7.52
CA ILE A 191 -27.03 0.23 -6.21
C ILE A 191 -26.35 1.58 -6.03
N ARG A 192 -27.17 2.64 -5.96
CA ARG A 192 -26.70 3.98 -5.62
C ARG A 192 -26.49 4.08 -4.11
N ILE A 193 -25.27 4.37 -3.71
CA ILE A 193 -24.85 4.44 -2.31
C ILE A 193 -25.15 5.84 -1.75
N LEU A 194 -24.55 6.85 -2.37
CA LEU A 194 -24.72 8.25 -1.98
C LEU A 194 -24.31 9.19 -3.11
N VAL A 195 -24.70 10.46 -2.98
CA VAL A 195 -24.19 11.53 -3.84
C VAL A 195 -23.26 12.43 -3.03
N LEU A 196 -22.04 12.57 -3.53
CA LEU A 196 -21.01 13.46 -3.02
C LEU A 196 -21.28 14.86 -3.60
N SER A 197 -21.56 15.80 -2.71
CA SER A 197 -21.71 17.23 -3.02
C SER A 197 -20.41 17.97 -2.67
N PRO A 198 -20.27 19.27 -3.01
CA PRO A 198 -19.10 20.06 -2.64
C PRO A 198 -18.74 19.93 -1.15
N GLY A 199 -17.45 19.79 -0.86
CA GLY A 199 -16.90 19.49 0.46
C GLY A 199 -16.88 18.01 0.85
N SER A 200 -17.55 17.14 0.09
CA SER A 200 -17.43 15.69 0.25
C SER A 200 -16.11 15.19 -0.35
N PHE A 201 -15.65 14.03 0.10
CA PHE A 201 -14.41 13.44 -0.39
C PHE A 201 -14.46 11.91 -0.42
N PHE A 202 -13.54 11.28 -1.14
CA PHE A 202 -13.33 9.82 -1.16
C PHE A 202 -11.90 9.45 -1.54
N GLY A 203 -11.55 8.16 -1.47
CA GLY A 203 -10.20 7.66 -1.76
C GLY A 203 -9.38 7.38 -0.49
N GLU A 204 -9.98 7.53 0.68
CA GLU A 204 -9.35 7.20 1.95
C GLU A 204 -9.01 5.71 2.09
N MET A 205 -9.77 4.83 1.40
CA MET A 205 -9.52 3.39 1.40
C MET A 205 -8.16 3.07 0.76
N GLY A 206 -7.89 3.61 -0.43
CA GLY A 206 -6.58 3.43 -1.06
C GLY A 206 -5.45 4.18 -0.34
N VAL A 207 -5.71 5.39 0.18
CA VAL A 207 -4.69 6.20 0.85
C VAL A 207 -4.27 5.61 2.20
N LEU A 208 -5.22 5.24 3.07
CA LEU A 208 -4.93 4.76 4.44
C LEU A 208 -4.72 3.25 4.52
N ALA A 209 -5.50 2.47 3.77
CA ALA A 209 -5.53 1.02 3.91
C ALA A 209 -4.85 0.28 2.75
N ASP A 210 -4.37 0.98 1.71
CA ASP A 210 -3.85 0.35 0.49
C ASP A 210 -4.85 -0.67 -0.10
N ALA A 211 -6.14 -0.39 0.04
CA ALA A 211 -7.25 -1.26 -0.34
C ALA A 211 -7.89 -0.78 -1.65
N PRO A 212 -8.53 -1.70 -2.42
CA PRO A 212 -9.34 -1.30 -3.56
C PRO A 212 -10.58 -0.53 -3.10
N GLU A 213 -11.08 0.36 -3.96
CA GLU A 213 -12.29 1.13 -3.66
C GLU A 213 -13.54 0.22 -3.76
N PRO A 214 -14.45 0.24 -2.76
CA PRO A 214 -15.62 -0.64 -2.73
C PRO A 214 -16.79 -0.11 -3.58
N TYR A 215 -16.57 0.96 -4.34
CA TYR A 215 -17.59 1.62 -5.16
C TYR A 215 -16.98 2.21 -6.44
N THR A 216 -17.85 2.40 -7.42
CA THR A 216 -17.64 3.21 -8.61
C THR A 216 -18.08 4.65 -8.33
N VAL A 217 -17.26 5.62 -8.74
CA VAL A 217 -17.56 7.05 -8.63
C VAL A 217 -17.60 7.67 -10.01
N HIS A 218 -18.73 8.27 -10.38
CA HIS A 218 -18.88 8.99 -11.64
C HIS A 218 -19.54 10.34 -11.46
N ALA A 219 -19.29 11.27 -12.38
CA ALA A 219 -19.86 12.60 -12.34
C ALA A 219 -21.32 12.59 -12.82
N LEU A 220 -22.25 13.16 -12.03
CA LEU A 220 -23.65 13.34 -12.44
C LEU A 220 -23.83 14.55 -13.33
N GLU A 221 -23.01 15.57 -13.09
CA GLU A 221 -22.98 16.83 -13.82
C GLU A 221 -21.53 17.26 -14.06
N ARG A 222 -21.31 18.49 -14.50
CA ARG A 222 -19.95 19.04 -14.60
C ARG A 222 -19.39 19.20 -13.20
N CYS A 223 -18.27 18.55 -12.92
CA CYS A 223 -17.68 18.57 -11.59
C CYS A 223 -16.24 19.06 -11.64
N ILE A 224 -15.82 19.69 -10.55
CA ILE A 224 -14.42 20.01 -10.30
C ILE A 224 -14.01 19.31 -9.01
N VAL A 225 -12.92 18.54 -9.08
CA VAL A 225 -12.34 17.84 -7.93
C VAL A 225 -10.88 18.23 -7.77
N VAL A 226 -10.38 18.24 -6.54
CA VAL A 226 -8.95 18.23 -6.27
C VAL A 226 -8.50 16.80 -6.00
N GLU A 227 -7.52 16.32 -6.76
CA GLU A 227 -6.85 15.04 -6.57
C GLU A 227 -5.57 15.27 -5.76
N VAL A 228 -5.55 14.78 -4.53
CA VAL A 228 -4.43 14.93 -3.60
C VAL A 228 -3.64 13.61 -3.53
N PRO A 229 -2.34 13.58 -3.86
CA PRO A 229 -1.53 12.37 -3.77
C PRO A 229 -1.45 11.82 -2.34
N LYS A 230 -1.39 10.48 -2.20
CA LYS A 230 -1.22 9.78 -0.93
C LYS A 230 -0.12 10.37 -0.04
N VAL A 231 1.04 10.68 -0.62
CA VAL A 231 2.18 11.26 0.14
C VAL A 231 1.83 12.62 0.76
N SER A 232 1.08 13.47 0.05
CA SER A 232 0.63 14.78 0.53
C SER A 232 -0.41 14.63 1.64
N VAL A 233 -1.34 13.68 1.49
CA VAL A 233 -2.33 13.36 2.54
C VAL A 233 -1.63 12.85 3.81
N LEU A 234 -0.72 11.87 3.69
CA LEU A 234 0.05 11.33 4.82
C LEU A 234 1.01 12.35 5.44
N ARG A 235 1.39 13.38 4.69
CA ARG A 235 2.12 14.52 5.25
C ARG A 235 1.16 15.37 6.07
N LEU A 236 0.01 15.76 5.51
CA LEU A 236 -0.99 16.56 6.22
C LEU A 236 -1.51 15.88 7.50
N THR A 237 -1.70 14.55 7.53
CA THR A 237 -2.11 13.83 8.76
C THR A 237 -1.10 13.91 9.90
N ARG A 238 0.18 14.19 9.60
CA ARG A 238 1.22 14.44 10.62
C ARG A 238 1.17 15.87 11.18
N HIS A 239 0.68 16.82 10.39
CA HIS A 239 0.63 18.25 10.73
C HIS A 239 -0.71 18.68 11.33
N ALA A 240 -1.81 18.02 10.94
CA ALA A 240 -3.17 18.35 11.34
C ALA A 240 -3.85 17.12 11.98
N PRO A 241 -3.75 16.94 13.31
CA PRO A 241 -4.37 15.81 14.00
C PRO A 241 -5.88 15.71 13.80
N SER A 242 -6.57 16.85 13.71
CA SER A 242 -8.01 16.94 13.43
C SER A 242 -8.36 16.43 12.02
N PHE A 243 -7.57 16.77 11.01
CA PHE A 243 -7.71 16.22 9.66
C PHE A 243 -7.54 14.69 9.67
N LYS A 244 -6.51 14.19 10.38
CA LYS A 244 -6.29 12.75 10.55
C LYS A 244 -7.50 12.06 11.18
N GLN A 245 -8.03 12.61 12.27
CA GLN A 245 -9.21 12.04 12.95
C GLN A 245 -10.44 12.01 12.04
N THR A 246 -10.70 13.09 11.30
CA THR A 246 -11.83 13.15 10.36
C THR A 246 -11.69 12.10 9.24
N LEU A 247 -10.48 11.96 8.69
CA LEU A 247 -10.17 10.96 7.66
C LEU A 247 -10.33 9.53 8.18
N GLU A 248 -9.80 9.22 9.37
CA GLU A 248 -9.93 7.91 10.02
C GLU A 248 -11.38 7.58 10.38
N HIS A 249 -12.17 8.55 10.84
CA HIS A 249 -13.57 8.36 11.17
C HIS A 249 -14.39 7.97 9.94
N LEU A 250 -14.17 8.64 8.80
CA LEU A 250 -14.87 8.32 7.56
C LEU A 250 -14.43 7.00 6.95
N TYR A 251 -13.13 6.69 7.03
CA TYR A 251 -12.60 5.36 6.71
C TYR A 251 -13.30 4.26 7.51
N GLN A 252 -13.42 4.40 8.83
CA GLN A 252 -14.14 3.43 9.68
C GLN A 252 -15.59 3.26 9.23
N LYS A 253 -16.32 4.37 9.05
CA LYS A 253 -17.73 4.33 8.63
C LYS A 253 -17.91 3.60 7.29
N ARG A 254 -17.09 3.92 6.29
CA ARG A 254 -17.20 3.34 4.94
C ARG A 254 -16.74 1.89 4.88
N ALA A 255 -15.67 1.54 5.58
CA ALA A 255 -15.23 0.16 5.69
C ALA A 255 -16.32 -0.72 6.33
N LEU A 256 -16.91 -0.28 7.45
CA LEU A 256 -18.00 -1.00 8.11
C LEU A 256 -19.23 -1.12 7.22
N TRP A 257 -19.63 -0.04 6.55
CA TRP A 257 -20.74 -0.05 5.60
C TRP A 257 -20.51 -1.06 4.45
N SER A 258 -19.31 -1.08 3.88
CA SER A 258 -18.96 -2.01 2.79
C SER A 258 -19.17 -3.47 3.19
N TYR A 259 -18.86 -3.83 4.43
CA TYR A 259 -19.09 -5.19 4.93
C TYR A 259 -20.53 -5.43 5.35
N ALA A 260 -21.24 -4.43 5.89
CA ALA A 260 -22.66 -4.56 6.17
C ALA A 260 -23.47 -4.80 4.88
N SER A 261 -23.11 -4.12 3.78
CA SER A 261 -23.77 -4.27 2.48
C SER A 261 -23.35 -5.53 1.70
N ASN A 262 -22.21 -6.13 2.04
CA ASN A 262 -21.79 -7.44 1.53
C ASN A 262 -21.36 -8.36 2.68
N PRO A 263 -22.33 -8.87 3.46
CA PRO A 263 -22.06 -9.48 4.77
C PRO A 263 -21.38 -10.84 4.71
N GLY A 264 -21.17 -11.42 3.52
CA GLY A 264 -20.52 -12.71 3.35
C GLY A 264 -21.18 -13.79 4.22
N ALA A 265 -20.41 -14.39 5.13
CA ALA A 265 -20.89 -15.42 6.06
C ALA A 265 -22.01 -14.93 7.01
N LEU A 266 -22.11 -13.63 7.26
CA LEU A 266 -23.20 -13.02 8.05
C LEU A 266 -24.47 -12.78 7.23
N GLY A 267 -24.44 -12.95 5.90
CA GLY A 267 -25.62 -12.77 5.03
C GLY A 267 -26.74 -13.78 5.24
N VAL A 268 -26.54 -14.77 6.11
CA VAL A 268 -27.60 -15.65 6.61
C VAL A 268 -28.55 -14.93 7.58
N LEU A 269 -28.14 -13.79 8.14
CA LEU A 269 -28.95 -12.96 9.01
C LEU A 269 -29.83 -11.99 8.20
N PRO A 270 -30.96 -11.54 8.76
CA PRO A 270 -31.70 -10.39 8.23
C PRO A 270 -30.81 -9.14 8.15
N GLU A 271 -31.07 -8.28 7.18
CA GLU A 271 -30.32 -7.03 6.95
C GLU A 271 -30.26 -6.15 8.22
N ALA A 272 -31.40 -5.95 8.91
CA ALA A 272 -31.44 -5.18 10.16
C ALA A 272 -30.52 -5.76 11.26
N ALA A 273 -30.45 -7.09 11.38
CA ALA A 273 -29.57 -7.74 12.36
C ALA A 273 -28.08 -7.54 12.02
N VAL A 274 -27.74 -7.51 10.73
CA VAL A 274 -26.37 -7.18 10.27
C VAL A 274 -26.04 -5.73 10.60
N GLU A 275 -26.95 -4.79 10.35
CA GLU A 275 -26.77 -3.39 10.72
C GLU A 275 -26.53 -3.21 12.23
N ASP A 276 -27.31 -3.89 13.06
CA ASP A 276 -27.18 -3.85 14.52
C ASP A 276 -25.82 -4.40 14.99
N LEU A 277 -25.32 -5.48 14.37
CA LEU A 277 -23.97 -6.00 14.67
C LEU A 277 -22.87 -4.98 14.34
N PHE A 278 -22.99 -4.29 13.21
CA PHE A 278 -21.96 -3.35 12.75
C PHE A 278 -22.09 -1.95 13.37
N ALA A 279 -23.23 -1.58 13.96
CA ALA A 279 -23.47 -0.27 14.56
C ALA A 279 -22.42 0.11 15.63
N ASN A 280 -21.94 -0.86 16.40
CA ASN A 280 -20.92 -0.67 17.44
C ASN A 280 -19.58 -1.36 17.11
N ALA A 281 -19.43 -1.89 15.91
CA ALA A 281 -18.20 -2.54 15.48
C ALA A 281 -17.07 -1.52 15.29
N LYS A 282 -15.83 -1.98 15.43
CA LYS A 282 -14.63 -1.13 15.26
C LYS A 282 -13.59 -1.83 14.43
N LEU A 283 -12.88 -1.06 13.61
CA LEU A 283 -11.67 -1.54 12.97
C LEU A 283 -10.55 -1.65 14.00
N GLN A 284 -9.84 -2.77 13.98
CA GLN A 284 -8.69 -3.02 14.82
C GLN A 284 -7.54 -3.54 13.95
N LEU A 285 -6.39 -2.87 14.02
CA LEU A 285 -5.15 -3.34 13.43
C LEU A 285 -4.48 -4.34 14.37
N VAL A 286 -3.98 -5.43 13.81
CA VAL A 286 -3.26 -6.50 14.52
C VAL A 286 -1.89 -6.65 13.88
N ALA A 287 -0.83 -6.43 14.65
CA ALA A 287 0.53 -6.65 14.17
C ALA A 287 0.86 -8.15 14.07
N ALA A 288 1.88 -8.49 13.27
CA ALA A 288 2.39 -9.86 13.23
C ALA A 288 2.91 -10.27 14.63
N GLY A 289 2.44 -11.43 15.12
CA GLY A 289 2.71 -11.94 16.46
C GLY A 289 1.86 -11.34 17.59
N GLU A 290 1.04 -10.33 17.31
CA GLU A 290 0.15 -9.74 18.31
C GLU A 290 -1.03 -10.69 18.58
N THR A 291 -1.23 -11.04 19.85
CA THR A 291 -2.35 -11.89 20.29
C THR A 291 -3.64 -11.08 20.34
N LEU A 292 -4.65 -11.52 19.59
CA LEU A 292 -5.98 -10.93 19.57
C LEU A 292 -6.85 -11.41 20.74
N PHE A 293 -6.78 -12.71 21.05
CA PHE A 293 -7.31 -13.29 22.28
C PHE A 293 -6.59 -14.60 22.62
N ALA A 294 -6.58 -14.95 23.90
CA ALA A 294 -5.97 -16.18 24.39
C ALA A 294 -7.01 -17.26 24.72
N GLN A 295 -6.64 -18.52 24.50
CA GLN A 295 -7.41 -19.69 24.93
C GLN A 295 -7.74 -19.63 26.42
N GLY A 296 -8.95 -20.06 26.78
CA GLY A 296 -9.44 -20.10 28.17
C GLY A 296 -9.96 -18.76 28.70
N THR A 297 -9.80 -17.66 27.95
CA THR A 297 -10.41 -16.37 28.31
C THR A 297 -11.91 -16.36 27.97
N PRO A 298 -12.74 -15.58 28.67
CA PRO A 298 -14.15 -15.45 28.31
C PRO A 298 -14.31 -14.72 26.95
N PRO A 299 -15.29 -15.12 26.12
CA PRO A 299 -15.53 -14.48 24.83
C PRO A 299 -16.08 -13.06 25.02
N ALA A 300 -15.27 -12.06 24.66
CA ALA A 300 -15.64 -10.65 24.74
C ALA A 300 -16.20 -10.10 23.42
N ASP A 301 -15.72 -10.60 22.28
CA ASP A 301 -15.99 -10.08 20.94
C ASP A 301 -16.00 -11.18 19.88
N ALA A 302 -16.51 -10.90 18.69
CA ALA A 302 -16.23 -11.68 17.48
C ALA A 302 -15.47 -10.82 16.47
N PHE A 303 -14.89 -11.45 15.46
CA PHE A 303 -14.03 -10.77 14.51
C PHE A 303 -14.34 -11.22 13.08
N LEU A 304 -14.35 -10.26 12.16
CA LEU A 304 -14.33 -10.50 10.73
C LEU A 304 -13.02 -9.97 10.14
N VAL A 305 -12.30 -10.80 9.41
CA VAL A 305 -11.02 -10.40 8.78
C VAL A 305 -11.29 -9.54 7.57
N ARG A 306 -10.74 -8.31 7.58
CA ARG A 306 -10.78 -7.41 6.42
C ARG A 306 -9.57 -7.60 5.52
N SER A 307 -8.39 -7.74 6.10
CA SER A 307 -7.16 -7.92 5.34
C SER A 307 -6.09 -8.63 6.18
N GLY A 308 -5.14 -9.27 5.49
CA GLY A 308 -4.06 -10.02 6.13
C GLY A 308 -4.48 -11.40 6.64
N PHE A 309 -3.59 -12.01 7.42
CA PHE A 309 -3.75 -13.37 7.92
C PHE A 309 -3.64 -13.41 9.45
N LEU A 310 -4.56 -14.10 10.09
CA LEU A 310 -4.45 -14.50 11.50
C LEU A 310 -4.29 -16.01 11.61
N ARG A 311 -3.70 -16.50 12.70
CA ARG A 311 -3.56 -17.94 12.97
C ARG A 311 -4.20 -18.32 14.29
N ALA A 312 -4.97 -19.40 14.28
CA ALA A 312 -5.55 -20.02 15.44
C ALA A 312 -4.61 -21.12 15.98
N LYS A 313 -4.33 -21.08 17.29
CA LYS A 313 -3.48 -22.05 17.99
C LYS A 313 -4.16 -22.56 19.24
N GLN A 314 -3.93 -23.82 19.57
CA GLN A 314 -4.34 -24.43 20.82
C GLN A 314 -3.13 -24.86 21.62
N ARG A 315 -3.09 -24.53 22.91
CA ARG A 315 -2.12 -25.07 23.84
C ARG A 315 -2.62 -26.40 24.39
N THR A 316 -1.81 -27.43 24.21
CA THR A 316 -2.06 -28.79 24.72
C THR A 316 -0.95 -29.19 25.70
N GLU A 317 -1.09 -30.32 26.39
CA GLU A 317 -0.03 -30.87 27.25
C GLU A 317 1.28 -31.14 26.47
N ARG A 318 1.20 -31.35 25.15
CA ARG A 318 2.33 -31.64 24.26
C ARG A 318 2.96 -30.39 23.63
N GLY A 319 2.49 -29.20 23.99
CA GLY A 319 2.94 -27.92 23.43
C GLY A 319 1.85 -27.18 22.66
N GLU A 320 2.26 -26.17 21.91
CA GLU A 320 1.36 -25.39 21.05
C GLU A 320 1.11 -26.10 19.73
N ARG A 321 -0.14 -26.02 19.29
CA ARG A 321 -0.63 -26.66 18.10
C ARG A 321 -1.36 -25.67 17.23
N LEU A 322 -0.95 -25.53 15.97
CA LEU A 322 -1.69 -24.75 14.98
C LEU A 322 -2.96 -25.49 14.56
N LEU A 323 -4.07 -24.75 14.46
CA LEU A 323 -5.36 -25.29 14.04
C LEU A 323 -5.70 -24.90 12.60
N VAL A 324 -5.73 -23.59 12.33
CA VAL A 324 -6.16 -23.01 11.04
C VAL A 324 -5.62 -21.58 10.90
N TYR A 325 -5.71 -21.02 9.68
CA TYR A 325 -5.53 -19.60 9.43
C TYR A 325 -6.87 -18.95 9.09
N PHE A 326 -7.06 -17.72 9.55
CA PHE A 326 -8.14 -16.84 9.11
C PHE A 326 -7.61 -15.84 8.09
N ARG A 327 -8.38 -15.62 7.02
CA ARG A 327 -8.11 -14.70 5.90
C ARG A 327 -9.31 -13.80 5.64
N GLU A 328 -9.16 -12.83 4.75
CA GLU A 328 -10.23 -11.93 4.33
C GLU A 328 -11.58 -12.65 4.11
N GLY A 329 -12.62 -12.14 4.77
CA GLY A 329 -13.98 -12.68 4.75
C GLY A 329 -14.27 -13.72 5.85
N ASP A 330 -13.26 -14.31 6.49
CA ASP A 330 -13.49 -15.23 7.61
C ASP A 330 -14.08 -14.48 8.83
N VAL A 331 -15.12 -15.08 9.41
CA VAL A 331 -15.68 -14.67 10.70
C VAL A 331 -15.31 -15.72 11.74
N PHE A 332 -14.78 -15.29 12.88
CA PHE A 332 -14.35 -16.19 13.95
C PHE A 332 -14.65 -15.65 15.34
N GLY A 333 -14.77 -16.57 16.31
CA GLY A 333 -15.14 -16.24 17.69
C GLY A 333 -16.63 -15.92 17.88
N LEU A 334 -17.42 -15.87 16.79
CA LEU A 334 -18.87 -15.72 16.84
C LEU A 334 -19.56 -16.96 17.42
N LEU A 335 -19.05 -18.15 17.10
CA LEU A 335 -19.60 -19.41 17.58
C LEU A 335 -19.50 -19.56 19.10
N ASP A 336 -18.55 -18.88 19.76
CA ASP A 336 -18.48 -18.87 21.23
C ASP A 336 -19.76 -18.32 21.88
N PHE A 337 -20.44 -17.38 21.22
CA PHE A 337 -21.70 -16.79 21.67
C PHE A 337 -22.89 -17.66 21.28
N VAL A 338 -22.89 -18.17 20.04
CA VAL A 338 -23.98 -18.98 19.49
C VAL A 338 -24.10 -20.33 20.22
N GLU A 339 -22.98 -20.95 20.56
CA GLU A 339 -22.90 -22.22 21.29
C GLU A 339 -22.79 -22.04 22.81
N ASN A 340 -22.71 -20.79 23.29
CA ASN A 340 -22.55 -20.43 24.69
C ASN A 340 -21.39 -21.18 25.39
N SER A 341 -20.22 -21.19 24.76
CA SER A 341 -19.06 -21.99 25.19
C SER A 341 -18.43 -21.51 26.50
N GLY A 342 -18.71 -20.27 26.92
CA GLY A 342 -18.20 -19.64 28.15
C GLY A 342 -16.73 -19.26 28.13
N VAL A 343 -15.90 -19.92 27.31
CA VAL A 343 -14.46 -19.66 27.15
C VAL A 343 -14.01 -19.84 25.69
N ARG A 344 -12.92 -19.18 25.32
CA ARG A 344 -12.23 -19.38 24.03
C ARG A 344 -11.56 -20.75 23.98
N LEU A 345 -11.89 -21.54 22.95
CA LEU A 345 -11.32 -22.88 22.77
C LEU A 345 -9.89 -22.88 22.19
N TYR A 346 -9.47 -21.75 21.64
CA TYR A 346 -8.16 -21.51 21.03
C TYR A 346 -7.69 -20.06 21.25
N SER A 347 -6.42 -19.79 20.98
CA SER A 347 -5.83 -18.45 20.90
C SER A 347 -5.73 -18.02 19.44
N THR A 348 -5.84 -16.71 19.18
CA THR A 348 -5.61 -16.15 17.84
C THR A 348 -4.59 -15.04 17.89
N GLU A 349 -3.68 -15.00 16.92
CA GLU A 349 -2.69 -13.93 16.75
C GLU A 349 -2.48 -13.58 15.27
N GLY A 350 -1.92 -12.39 15.00
CA GLY A 350 -1.56 -11.99 13.65
C GLY A 350 -0.44 -12.88 13.08
N ALA A 351 -0.69 -13.55 11.96
CA ALA A 351 0.37 -14.19 11.18
C ALA A 351 1.07 -13.17 10.26
N SER A 352 0.32 -12.16 9.81
CA SER A 352 0.84 -10.93 9.22
C SER A 352 0.29 -9.72 9.95
N ARG A 353 0.70 -8.52 9.51
CA ARG A 353 -0.15 -7.34 9.74
C ARG A 353 -1.53 -7.64 9.15
N ALA A 354 -2.55 -7.52 9.98
CA ALA A 354 -3.93 -7.81 9.62
C ALA A 354 -4.83 -6.71 10.17
N GLU A 355 -5.97 -6.48 9.53
CA GLU A 355 -7.01 -5.61 10.06
C GLU A 355 -8.31 -6.40 10.16
N VAL A 356 -8.97 -6.30 11.31
CA VAL A 356 -10.21 -7.00 11.61
C VAL A 356 -11.30 -6.01 11.98
N ILE A 357 -12.53 -6.31 11.61
CA ILE A 357 -13.71 -5.69 12.21
C ILE A 357 -14.02 -6.45 13.49
N ARG A 358 -13.83 -5.78 14.64
CA ARG A 358 -14.20 -6.29 15.96
C ARG A 358 -15.65 -5.97 16.23
N ILE A 359 -16.46 -7.00 16.42
CA ILE A 359 -17.88 -6.94 16.74
C ILE A 359 -18.02 -7.19 18.26
N PRO A 360 -18.49 -6.20 19.05
CA PRO A 360 -18.64 -6.36 20.48
C PRO A 360 -19.59 -7.49 20.85
N GLY A 361 -19.23 -8.28 21.86
CA GLY A 361 -20.09 -9.37 22.34
C GLY A 361 -21.44 -8.90 22.88
N SER A 362 -21.57 -7.62 23.29
CA SER A 362 -22.86 -7.03 23.64
C SER A 362 -23.80 -6.97 22.44
N ALA A 363 -23.32 -6.47 21.30
CA ALA A 363 -24.11 -6.39 20.07
C ALA A 363 -24.53 -7.79 19.59
N ILE A 364 -23.64 -8.79 19.69
CA ILE A 364 -23.96 -10.18 19.35
C ILE A 364 -25.08 -10.73 20.24
N ARG A 365 -24.99 -10.50 21.56
CA ARG A 365 -26.02 -10.94 22.51
C ARG A 365 -27.36 -10.24 22.30
N GLU A 366 -27.34 -8.96 21.99
CA GLU A 366 -28.54 -8.17 21.65
C GLU A 366 -29.21 -8.74 20.41
N VAL A 367 -28.46 -8.96 19.33
CA VAL A 367 -28.98 -9.57 18.09
C VAL A 367 -29.53 -10.98 18.32
N LEU A 368 -28.85 -11.82 19.10
CA LEU A 368 -29.35 -13.17 19.43
C LEU A 368 -30.64 -13.12 20.27
N ALA A 369 -30.86 -12.07 21.06
CA ALA A 369 -32.06 -11.90 21.88
C ALA A 369 -33.22 -11.27 21.08
N GLU A 370 -32.93 -10.33 20.20
CA GLU A 370 -33.93 -9.59 19.41
C GLU A 370 -34.42 -10.38 18.20
N TYR A 371 -33.57 -11.21 17.60
CA TYR A 371 -33.87 -11.99 16.40
C TYR A 371 -33.86 -13.50 16.73
N PRO A 372 -35.00 -14.13 17.06
CA PRO A 372 -35.05 -15.51 17.55
C PRO A 372 -34.45 -16.56 16.59
N ASP A 373 -34.52 -16.30 15.28
CA ASP A 373 -33.98 -17.19 14.25
C ASP A 373 -32.47 -16.98 14.00
N ALA A 374 -31.87 -15.89 14.53
CA ALA A 374 -30.47 -15.55 14.29
C ALA A 374 -29.52 -16.63 14.76
N GLN A 375 -29.77 -17.23 15.92
CA GLN A 375 -28.93 -18.33 16.43
C GLN A 375 -28.89 -19.51 15.45
N SER A 376 -30.07 -19.93 14.98
CA SER A 376 -30.20 -21.04 14.03
C SER A 376 -29.64 -20.68 12.64
N ALA A 377 -29.79 -19.43 12.20
CA ALA A 377 -29.23 -18.93 10.95
C ALA A 377 -27.70 -18.92 10.98
N LEU A 378 -27.10 -18.40 12.05
CA LEU A 378 -25.65 -18.40 12.27
C LEU A 378 -25.10 -19.83 12.37
N LEU A 379 -25.80 -20.75 13.06
CA LEU A 379 -25.40 -22.16 13.06
C LEU A 379 -25.39 -22.80 11.67
N ARG A 380 -26.19 -22.29 10.71
CA ARG A 380 -26.18 -22.72 9.31
C ARG A 380 -25.20 -21.93 8.43
N GLY A 381 -24.62 -20.84 8.93
CA GLY A 381 -23.62 -20.03 8.23
C GLY A 381 -22.36 -20.81 7.87
N SER A 382 -21.65 -20.35 6.84
CA SER A 382 -20.35 -20.91 6.44
C SER A 382 -19.24 -20.32 7.31
N PHE A 383 -19.10 -20.84 8.52
CA PHE A 383 -18.00 -20.52 9.46
C PHE A 383 -16.96 -21.63 9.46
N ASP A 384 -16.58 -22.12 8.28
CA ASP A 384 -15.80 -23.36 8.16
C ASP A 384 -14.44 -23.25 8.85
N SER A 385 -13.76 -22.11 8.69
CA SER A 385 -12.49 -21.81 9.37
C SER A 385 -12.65 -21.82 10.90
N ASP A 386 -13.69 -21.20 11.46
CA ASP A 386 -13.93 -21.18 12.91
C ASP A 386 -14.37 -22.56 13.44
N ARG A 387 -15.23 -23.28 12.72
CA ARG A 387 -15.60 -24.67 13.06
C ARG A 387 -14.39 -25.60 13.07
N LEU A 388 -13.49 -25.44 12.09
CA LEU A 388 -12.23 -26.18 12.07
C LEU A 388 -11.38 -25.82 13.30
N ALA A 389 -11.23 -24.54 13.62
CA ALA A 389 -10.51 -24.09 14.82
C ALA A 389 -11.10 -24.64 16.13
N ARG A 390 -12.36 -25.08 16.15
CA ARG A 390 -13.05 -25.62 17.34
C ARG A 390 -13.09 -27.15 17.36
N SER A 391 -12.76 -27.83 16.27
CA SER A 391 -12.92 -29.28 16.14
C SER A 391 -11.83 -30.04 16.93
N PRO A 392 -12.21 -30.98 17.81
CA PRO A 392 -11.26 -31.74 18.63
C PRO A 392 -10.43 -32.76 17.82
N ASN A 393 -10.90 -33.14 16.62
CA ASN A 393 -10.34 -34.23 15.81
C ASN A 393 -9.41 -33.79 14.69
N ILE A 394 -9.30 -32.49 14.42
CA ILE A 394 -8.20 -32.02 13.58
C ILE A 394 -6.94 -32.43 14.33
N GLY A 395 -5.91 -32.94 13.65
CA GLY A 395 -4.62 -33.30 14.26
C GLY A 395 -4.44 -34.73 14.76
N TRP A 396 -5.40 -35.64 14.57
CA TRP A 396 -5.12 -37.10 14.65
C TRP A 396 -4.73 -37.72 13.29
N GLY A 397 -4.63 -36.89 12.26
CA GLY A 397 -3.72 -37.06 11.14
C GLY A 397 -2.78 -35.88 11.16
N GLY A 398 -1.48 -36.09 10.93
CA GLY A 398 -0.50 -35.04 10.98
C GLY A 398 -0.76 -33.93 9.96
N VAL A 399 0.23 -33.06 9.84
CA VAL A 399 0.58 -32.52 8.53
C VAL A 399 0.89 -33.73 7.62
N ALA A 400 -0.14 -34.38 7.08
CA ALA A 400 -0.17 -35.35 5.99
C ALA A 400 -1.49 -36.15 5.98
N ALA A 401 -1.99 -36.40 4.76
CA ALA A 401 -2.89 -37.49 4.36
C ALA A 401 -4.39 -37.17 4.18
N HIS A 402 -4.71 -36.23 3.30
CA HIS A 402 -5.52 -36.61 2.13
C HIS A 402 -4.66 -36.33 0.89
N GLY A 403 -4.53 -37.34 0.03
CA GLY A 403 -3.55 -37.40 -1.04
C GLY A 403 -3.90 -36.53 -2.23
N ASP A 404 -3.63 -35.23 -2.14
CA ASP A 404 -3.50 -34.34 -3.29
C ASP A 404 -2.27 -33.45 -3.15
N ALA A 405 -1.49 -33.41 -4.22
CA ALA A 405 -0.14 -32.88 -4.25
C ALA A 405 -0.12 -31.33 -4.24
N GLY A 406 -0.11 -30.73 -3.05
CA GLY A 406 0.00 -29.27 -2.88
C GLY A 406 0.65 -28.84 -1.56
N PRO A 407 1.30 -27.65 -1.53
CA PRO A 407 1.85 -27.05 -0.30
C PRO A 407 0.79 -26.84 0.78
N SER A 408 1.10 -27.11 2.04
CA SER A 408 0.20 -26.76 3.16
C SER A 408 0.06 -25.22 3.32
N LEU A 409 -1.16 -24.74 3.58
CA LEU A 409 -1.49 -23.31 3.79
C LEU A 409 -0.56 -22.61 4.79
N HIS A 410 -0.14 -23.33 5.84
CA HIS A 410 0.84 -22.84 6.82
C HIS A 410 2.14 -22.39 6.18
N VAL A 411 2.75 -23.24 5.36
CA VAL A 411 4.02 -22.91 4.70
C VAL A 411 3.82 -21.69 3.78
N LEU A 412 2.68 -21.62 3.08
CA LEU A 412 2.38 -20.51 2.17
C LEU A 412 2.24 -19.16 2.88
N VAL A 413 1.63 -19.13 4.07
CA VAL A 413 1.46 -17.89 4.86
C VAL A 413 2.78 -17.47 5.48
N GLU A 414 3.50 -18.39 6.14
CA GLU A 414 4.78 -18.09 6.80
C GLU A 414 5.84 -17.64 5.79
N GLU A 415 5.86 -18.23 4.60
CA GLU A 415 6.76 -17.84 3.51
C GLU A 415 6.26 -16.62 2.70
N GLY A 416 5.10 -16.08 3.07
CA GLY A 416 4.48 -14.91 2.45
C GLY A 416 4.06 -15.09 0.99
N LEU A 417 3.84 -16.33 0.55
CA LEU A 417 3.27 -16.63 -0.77
C LEU A 417 1.79 -16.22 -0.82
N ALA A 418 1.06 -16.43 0.27
CA ALA A 418 -0.36 -16.08 0.38
C ALA A 418 -0.64 -14.57 0.31
N LYS A 419 0.39 -13.71 0.44
CA LYS A 419 0.29 -12.25 0.29
C LYS A 419 0.46 -11.78 -1.15
N GLY A 420 0.82 -12.68 -2.07
CA GLY A 420 1.04 -12.38 -3.48
C GLY A 420 -0.25 -12.52 -4.27
N ARG A 421 -0.44 -11.66 -5.28
CA ARG A 421 -1.55 -11.77 -6.24
C ARG A 421 -1.22 -12.64 -7.45
N GLU A 422 0.06 -12.65 -7.83
CA GLU A 422 0.53 -13.30 -9.07
C GLU A 422 1.88 -13.96 -8.82
N VAL A 423 1.85 -15.24 -8.47
CA VAL A 423 3.03 -16.01 -8.09
C VAL A 423 3.44 -16.93 -9.24
N LEU A 424 4.71 -16.85 -9.64
CA LEU A 424 5.30 -17.80 -10.59
C LEU A 424 5.58 -19.11 -9.86
N VAL A 425 5.13 -20.21 -10.43
CA VAL A 425 5.34 -21.58 -9.94
C VAL A 425 5.99 -22.40 -11.05
N VAL A 426 6.97 -23.23 -10.69
CA VAL A 426 7.66 -24.13 -11.60
C VAL A 426 7.62 -25.55 -11.03
N ASP A 427 6.90 -26.45 -11.69
CA ASP A 427 6.89 -27.88 -11.36
C ASP A 427 8.24 -28.52 -11.72
N GLN A 428 8.99 -28.93 -10.69
CA GLN A 428 10.30 -29.55 -10.83
C GLN A 428 10.24 -30.97 -11.41
N ASN A 429 9.11 -31.66 -11.37
CA ASN A 429 8.97 -32.96 -12.01
C ASN A 429 8.91 -32.86 -13.54
N LEU A 430 8.37 -31.74 -14.04
CA LEU A 430 8.31 -31.44 -15.47
C LEU A 430 9.53 -30.65 -15.94
N CYS A 431 10.12 -29.81 -15.08
CA CYS A 431 11.18 -28.89 -15.46
C CYS A 431 12.46 -29.61 -15.91
N THR A 432 12.92 -29.30 -17.13
CA THR A 432 14.18 -29.81 -17.70
C THR A 432 15.40 -28.94 -17.37
N ASN A 433 15.21 -27.88 -16.58
CA ASN A 433 16.23 -26.87 -16.26
C ASN A 433 16.92 -26.24 -17.50
N CYS A 434 16.19 -26.14 -18.63
CA CYS A 434 16.70 -25.57 -19.88
C CYS A 434 16.92 -24.04 -19.87
N GLN A 435 16.50 -23.34 -18.81
CA GLN A 435 16.60 -21.88 -18.62
C GLN A 435 15.86 -20.99 -19.63
N ASN A 436 15.08 -21.57 -20.56
CA ASN A 436 14.28 -20.82 -21.54
C ASN A 436 13.40 -19.72 -20.93
N CYS A 437 12.87 -19.91 -19.72
CA CYS A 437 12.05 -18.92 -19.03
C CYS A 437 12.84 -17.67 -18.61
N ILE A 438 14.11 -17.82 -18.23
CA ILE A 438 15.02 -16.72 -17.88
C ILE A 438 15.41 -15.99 -19.18
N ASP A 439 15.83 -16.74 -20.20
CA ASP A 439 16.30 -16.17 -21.47
C ASP A 439 15.19 -15.45 -22.23
N ALA A 440 13.97 -15.97 -22.20
CA ALA A 440 12.81 -15.30 -22.79
C ALA A 440 12.46 -14.01 -22.05
N CYS A 441 12.56 -14.00 -20.72
CA CYS A 441 12.35 -12.80 -19.91
C CYS A 441 13.41 -11.72 -20.24
N GLY A 442 14.69 -12.11 -20.24
CA GLY A 442 15.80 -11.21 -20.57
C GLY A 442 15.71 -10.63 -21.97
N ARG A 443 15.40 -11.46 -22.99
CA ARG A 443 15.21 -10.98 -24.37
C ARG A 443 14.04 -9.99 -24.50
N ARG A 444 12.96 -10.19 -23.74
CA ARG A 444 11.78 -9.31 -23.82
C ARG A 444 11.99 -7.97 -23.10
N HIS A 445 12.73 -7.97 -22.00
CA HIS A 445 12.79 -6.84 -21.08
C HIS A 445 14.19 -6.24 -20.90
N GLY A 446 15.18 -6.66 -21.70
CA GLY A 446 16.58 -6.25 -21.61
C GLY A 446 17.36 -6.97 -20.50
N TYR A 447 16.73 -7.21 -19.36
CA TYR A 447 17.27 -7.98 -18.23
C TYR A 447 16.27 -9.04 -17.78
N SER A 448 16.75 -10.21 -17.33
CA SER A 448 15.85 -11.19 -16.74
C SER A 448 15.31 -10.65 -15.43
N ARG A 449 13.99 -10.63 -15.31
CA ARG A 449 13.24 -10.16 -14.14
C ARG A 449 12.86 -11.30 -13.19
N LEU A 450 13.40 -12.49 -13.45
CA LEU A 450 13.27 -13.68 -12.59
C LEU A 450 14.59 -14.46 -12.51
N GLN A 451 14.74 -15.24 -11.44
CA GLN A 451 15.82 -16.20 -11.27
C GLN A 451 15.21 -17.57 -10.90
N LEU A 452 15.68 -18.66 -11.51
CA LEU A 452 15.27 -20.04 -11.17
C LEU A 452 15.94 -20.53 -9.88
N ARG A 453 15.79 -19.74 -8.81
CA ARG A 453 16.17 -20.04 -7.44
C ARG A 453 15.10 -19.44 -6.55
N GLY A 454 14.83 -20.02 -5.40
CA GLY A 454 13.80 -19.52 -4.51
C GLY A 454 13.32 -20.60 -3.56
N LEU A 455 12.14 -20.39 -3.03
CA LEU A 455 11.49 -21.31 -2.11
C LEU A 455 11.03 -22.56 -2.86
N GLN A 456 11.38 -23.73 -2.36
CA GLN A 456 10.92 -25.00 -2.90
C GLN A 456 10.04 -25.70 -1.87
N ILE A 457 8.81 -26.04 -2.27
CA ILE A 457 7.87 -26.82 -1.46
C ILE A 457 7.45 -28.03 -2.28
N ASP A 458 7.75 -29.22 -1.79
CA ASP A 458 7.55 -30.48 -2.51
C ASP A 458 8.18 -30.44 -3.91
N GLN A 459 7.40 -30.72 -4.96
CA GLN A 459 7.83 -30.61 -6.35
C GLN A 459 7.77 -29.19 -6.92
N TYR A 460 7.22 -28.20 -6.21
CA TYR A 460 7.03 -26.86 -6.75
C TYR A 460 8.13 -25.90 -6.32
N LEU A 461 8.76 -25.25 -7.30
CA LEU A 461 9.67 -24.13 -7.09
C LEU A 461 8.90 -22.82 -7.26
N PHE A 462 9.03 -21.94 -6.27
CA PHE A 462 8.59 -20.55 -6.31
C PHE A 462 9.83 -19.67 -6.56
N PRO A 463 10.19 -19.43 -7.84
CA PRO A 463 11.38 -18.67 -8.19
C PRO A 463 11.32 -17.23 -7.67
N THR A 464 12.49 -16.62 -7.53
CA THR A 464 12.66 -15.19 -7.26
C THR A 464 12.08 -14.40 -8.44
N ALA A 465 10.82 -14.02 -8.32
CA ALA A 465 10.06 -13.20 -9.23
C ALA A 465 9.03 -12.41 -8.42
N CYS A 466 8.77 -11.14 -8.79
CA CYS A 466 7.80 -10.31 -8.08
C CYS A 466 6.44 -11.02 -7.94
N ARG A 467 5.89 -10.97 -6.72
CA ARG A 467 4.60 -11.57 -6.32
C ARG A 467 3.43 -10.57 -6.39
N HIS A 468 3.71 -9.29 -6.69
CA HIS A 468 2.71 -8.21 -6.73
C HIS A 468 1.83 -8.18 -5.47
N CYS A 469 2.48 -8.10 -4.31
CA CYS A 469 1.83 -8.29 -3.01
C CYS A 469 0.71 -7.30 -2.73
N ASP A 470 -0.30 -7.73 -1.98
CA ASP A 470 -1.40 -6.86 -1.53
C ASP A 470 -0.90 -5.78 -0.55
N ASP A 471 0.06 -6.12 0.32
CA ASP A 471 0.80 -5.20 1.21
C ASP A 471 2.29 -5.12 0.79
N PRO A 472 2.62 -4.32 -0.23
CA PRO A 472 3.95 -4.24 -0.83
C PRO A 472 4.87 -3.33 -0.02
N ALA A 473 5.82 -3.93 0.71
CA ALA A 473 6.89 -3.20 1.41
C ALA A 473 7.72 -2.27 0.51
N CYS A 474 7.76 -2.53 -0.81
CA CYS A 474 8.48 -1.73 -1.79
C CYS A 474 7.75 -0.44 -2.22
N LEU A 475 6.44 -0.30 -1.95
CA LEU A 475 5.66 0.88 -2.33
C LEU A 475 5.96 2.12 -1.49
N MET A 476 6.81 1.98 -0.46
CA MET A 476 7.43 3.12 0.24
C MET A 476 8.50 3.85 -0.61
N CYS A 477 8.43 3.74 -1.94
CA CYS A 477 9.33 4.43 -2.85
C CYS A 477 9.00 5.92 -2.85
N SER A 478 9.93 6.71 -2.36
CA SER A 478 9.68 8.10 -2.06
C SER A 478 9.79 9.04 -3.27
N VAL A 479 10.29 8.54 -4.40
CA VAL A 479 10.38 9.24 -5.71
C VAL A 479 9.23 8.86 -6.65
N SER A 480 8.20 8.14 -6.18
CA SER A 480 7.15 7.58 -7.05
C SER A 480 7.72 6.75 -8.21
N GLY A 481 8.88 6.13 -7.97
CA GLY A 481 9.52 5.19 -8.90
C GLY A 481 8.92 3.79 -8.82
N ILE A 482 8.08 3.54 -7.81
CA ILE A 482 7.24 2.36 -7.70
C ILE A 482 5.82 2.82 -7.43
N VAL A 483 4.86 2.35 -8.21
CA VAL A 483 3.45 2.72 -8.13
C VAL A 483 2.58 1.47 -8.15
N ARG A 484 1.40 1.53 -7.53
CA ARG A 484 0.34 0.54 -7.76
C ARG A 484 -0.59 1.03 -8.86
N LEU A 485 -0.80 0.21 -9.88
CA LEU A 485 -1.81 0.46 -10.90
C LEU A 485 -3.23 0.20 -10.35
N PRO A 486 -4.28 0.74 -10.99
CA PRO A 486 -5.66 0.45 -10.60
C PRO A 486 -6.00 -1.05 -10.56
N SER A 487 -5.33 -1.86 -11.38
CA SER A 487 -5.46 -3.34 -11.39
C SER A 487 -4.84 -4.03 -10.16
N GLY A 488 -4.13 -3.30 -9.30
CA GLY A 488 -3.33 -3.84 -8.19
C GLY A 488 -1.89 -4.21 -8.58
N GLU A 489 -1.52 -4.11 -9.87
CA GLU A 489 -0.17 -4.40 -10.30
C GLU A 489 0.83 -3.37 -9.75
N ILE A 490 1.84 -3.83 -9.00
CA ILE A 490 2.97 -3.00 -8.62
C ILE A 490 3.90 -2.81 -9.82
N ARG A 491 4.21 -1.57 -10.21
CA ARG A 491 5.05 -1.22 -11.36
C ARG A 491 6.24 -0.38 -10.93
N ILE A 492 7.38 -0.58 -11.59
CA ILE A 492 8.51 0.36 -11.50
C ILE A 492 8.41 1.32 -12.69
N ILE A 493 8.46 2.62 -12.40
CA ILE A 493 8.57 3.67 -13.41
C ILE A 493 10.05 4.01 -13.52
N GLU A 494 10.69 3.51 -14.58
CA GLU A 494 12.15 3.58 -14.75
C GLU A 494 12.65 5.03 -14.77
N ASP A 495 11.90 5.95 -15.40
CA ASP A 495 12.23 7.38 -15.48
C ASP A 495 12.30 8.07 -14.11
N ASN A 496 11.52 7.58 -13.14
CA ASN A 496 11.50 8.10 -11.78
C ASN A 496 12.51 7.38 -10.87
N CYS A 497 13.14 6.30 -11.34
CA CYS A 497 14.04 5.49 -10.54
C CYS A 497 15.41 6.17 -10.39
N ILE A 498 15.71 6.67 -9.20
CA ILE A 498 17.03 7.26 -8.88
C ILE A 498 18.10 6.23 -8.50
N GLY A 499 17.76 4.95 -8.45
CA GLY A 499 18.74 3.88 -8.19
C GLY A 499 19.17 3.69 -6.73
N CYS A 500 18.39 4.17 -5.77
CA CYS A 500 18.73 4.10 -4.34
C CYS A 500 18.82 2.68 -3.76
N GLY A 501 18.13 1.71 -4.36
CA GLY A 501 18.09 0.32 -3.89
C GLY A 501 17.25 0.07 -2.63
N ALA A 502 16.59 1.09 -2.07
CA ALA A 502 15.77 0.93 -0.86
C ALA A 502 14.59 -0.05 -1.05
N CYS A 503 14.01 -0.10 -2.24
CA CYS A 503 12.98 -1.08 -2.58
C CYS A 503 13.54 -2.52 -2.62
N ALA A 504 14.77 -2.68 -3.12
CA ALA A 504 15.45 -3.97 -3.19
C ALA A 504 15.80 -4.51 -1.80
N SER A 505 16.31 -3.67 -0.91
CA SER A 505 16.61 -4.07 0.48
C SER A 505 15.37 -4.37 1.32
N ARG A 506 14.23 -3.70 1.03
CA ARG A 506 12.97 -3.90 1.75
C ARG A 506 12.14 -5.08 1.25
N CYS A 507 12.43 -5.61 0.06
CA CYS A 507 11.70 -6.76 -0.44
C CYS A 507 12.08 -8.00 0.38
N PRO A 508 11.18 -8.56 1.22
CA PRO A 508 11.53 -9.70 2.08
C PRO A 508 11.83 -10.98 1.28
N TYR A 509 11.44 -11.00 0.00
CA TYR A 509 11.57 -12.13 -0.90
C TYR A 509 12.75 -12.00 -1.88
N GLY A 510 13.49 -10.89 -1.83
CA GLY A 510 14.61 -10.64 -2.77
C GLY A 510 14.18 -10.48 -4.24
N ASN A 511 12.91 -10.16 -4.49
CA ASN A 511 12.32 -10.14 -5.84
C ASN A 511 12.57 -8.85 -6.64
N ILE A 512 13.42 -7.95 -6.12
CA ILE A 512 13.81 -6.70 -6.78
C ILE A 512 15.33 -6.66 -6.85
N SER A 513 15.84 -6.44 -8.05
CA SER A 513 17.26 -6.46 -8.39
C SER A 513 17.71 -5.09 -8.92
N MET A 514 18.98 -4.74 -8.74
CA MET A 514 19.53 -3.46 -9.22
C MET A 514 20.43 -3.71 -10.43
N HIS A 515 20.07 -3.16 -11.58
CA HIS A 515 20.80 -3.33 -12.84
C HIS A 515 21.49 -2.04 -13.25
N ALA A 516 22.74 -2.11 -13.69
CA ALA A 516 23.39 -0.96 -14.31
C ALA A 516 22.69 -0.63 -15.63
N VAL A 517 22.40 0.65 -15.88
CA VAL A 517 21.90 1.09 -17.19
C VAL A 517 23.06 0.98 -18.17
N ALA A 518 22.95 0.12 -19.18
CA ALA A 518 23.95 -0.01 -20.22
C ALA A 518 24.02 1.28 -21.04
N GLU A 519 25.22 1.83 -21.22
CA GLU A 519 25.45 2.96 -22.11
C GLU A 519 25.16 2.55 -23.56
N GLU A 520 24.34 3.32 -24.28
CA GLU A 520 24.38 3.31 -25.73
C GLU A 520 25.76 3.83 -26.17
N LYS A 521 26.64 2.93 -26.61
CA LYS A 521 27.92 3.35 -27.18
C LYS A 521 27.63 4.19 -28.42
N PRO A 522 28.14 5.43 -28.51
CA PRO A 522 27.94 6.24 -29.70
C PRO A 522 28.50 5.49 -30.91
N GLY A 523 27.78 5.59 -32.03
CA GLY A 523 28.16 4.95 -33.30
C GLY A 523 29.55 5.39 -33.77
N LEU A 524 30.06 4.72 -34.80
CA LEU A 524 31.41 4.97 -35.35
C LEU A 524 31.64 6.43 -35.80
N TRP A 525 30.57 7.12 -36.22
CA TRP A 525 30.66 8.47 -36.79
C TRP A 525 30.95 9.58 -35.76
N PRO A 526 30.25 9.67 -34.60
CA PRO A 526 30.64 10.55 -33.50
C PRO A 526 32.08 10.32 -33.00
N ARG A 527 32.52 9.06 -32.91
CA ARG A 527 33.89 8.71 -32.47
C ARG A 527 34.97 9.19 -33.44
N LEU A 528 34.71 9.11 -34.75
CA LEU A 528 35.62 9.61 -35.77
C LEU A 528 35.75 11.14 -35.71
N MET A 529 34.64 11.84 -35.47
CA MET A 529 34.65 13.30 -35.31
C MET A 529 35.42 13.76 -34.06
N ASP A 530 35.30 13.03 -32.94
CA ASP A 530 36.06 13.33 -31.71
C ASP A 530 37.57 13.11 -31.85
N PHE A 531 37.98 12.10 -32.64
CA PHE A 531 39.38 11.86 -32.99
C PHE A 531 39.98 12.99 -33.83
N ILE A 532 39.22 13.53 -34.79
CA ILE A 532 39.66 14.63 -35.66
C ILE A 532 39.72 15.97 -34.91
N ALA A 533 38.82 16.20 -33.95
CA ALA A 533 38.72 17.44 -33.17
C ALA A 533 39.69 17.53 -31.98
N GLY A 534 40.74 16.70 -31.91
CA GLY A 534 41.82 16.85 -30.93
C GLY A 534 41.43 16.58 -29.47
N GLY A 535 40.34 15.87 -29.21
CA GLY A 535 39.97 15.44 -27.84
C GLY A 535 39.31 16.50 -26.95
N GLU A 536 38.96 17.69 -27.48
CA GLU A 536 38.24 18.72 -26.69
C GLU A 536 36.83 18.27 -26.29
N ARG A 537 36.15 17.50 -27.16
CA ARG A 537 34.88 16.85 -26.82
C ARG A 537 35.06 15.72 -25.81
N GLU A 538 36.18 15.01 -25.80
CA GLU A 538 36.42 13.92 -24.86
C GLU A 538 36.59 14.42 -23.42
N ARG A 539 37.12 15.64 -23.23
CA ARG A 539 37.18 16.32 -21.92
C ARG A 539 35.81 16.82 -21.45
N ARG A 540 35.01 17.40 -22.35
CA ARG A 540 33.65 17.88 -22.05
C ARG A 540 32.68 16.71 -21.83
N ALA A 541 32.83 15.66 -22.64
CA ALA A 541 32.16 14.38 -22.48
C ALA A 541 32.59 13.73 -21.17
N LYS A 542 33.87 13.65 -20.79
CA LYS A 542 34.30 13.13 -19.46
C LYS A 542 33.69 13.90 -18.29
N GLN A 543 33.51 15.21 -18.43
CA GLN A 543 32.85 16.05 -17.42
C GLN A 543 31.33 15.82 -17.35
N GLU A 544 30.70 15.41 -18.47
CA GLU A 544 29.32 14.92 -18.54
C GLU A 544 29.19 13.41 -18.21
N LEU A 545 30.25 12.60 -18.39
CA LEU A 545 30.31 11.14 -18.27
C LEU A 545 30.51 10.67 -16.82
N GLU A 546 31.02 11.54 -15.93
CA GLU A 546 31.03 11.26 -14.49
C GLU A 546 29.61 11.22 -13.89
N VAL A 547 28.60 11.57 -14.69
CA VAL A 547 27.17 11.41 -14.40
C VAL A 547 26.64 10.16 -15.12
N LYS A 548 26.78 8.97 -14.51
CA LYS A 548 25.79 7.86 -14.46
C LYS A 548 26.42 6.46 -14.35
N ASN A 549 26.81 6.10 -13.12
CA ASN A 549 26.56 4.74 -12.63
C ASN A 549 25.12 4.66 -12.10
N GLN A 550 24.12 5.02 -12.93
CA GLN A 550 22.73 4.86 -12.54
C GLN A 550 22.39 3.37 -12.63
N ARG A 551 22.12 2.78 -11.46
CA ARG A 551 21.47 1.47 -11.38
C ARG A 551 19.97 1.72 -11.36
N ILE A 552 19.19 0.93 -12.09
CA ILE A 552 17.73 0.94 -12.01
C ILE A 552 17.23 -0.29 -11.27
N ALA A 553 16.15 -0.13 -10.52
CA ALA A 553 15.48 -1.25 -9.88
C ALA A 553 14.67 -2.01 -10.95
N VAL A 554 14.83 -3.33 -10.97
CA VAL A 554 14.18 -4.23 -11.92
C VAL A 554 13.51 -5.35 -11.14
N LYS A 555 12.25 -5.62 -11.49
CA LYS A 555 11.44 -6.71 -10.97
C LYS A 555 10.48 -7.19 -12.05
N CYS A 556 9.88 -8.35 -11.88
CA CYS A 556 8.79 -8.79 -12.76
C CYS A 556 7.63 -7.77 -12.75
N ASP A 557 7.09 -7.46 -13.92
CA ASP A 557 5.93 -6.59 -14.20
C ASP A 557 4.83 -7.34 -14.95
N LEU A 558 4.77 -8.67 -14.76
CA LEU A 558 3.80 -9.56 -15.42
C LEU A 558 3.80 -9.43 -16.95
N CYS A 559 4.96 -9.12 -17.55
CA CYS A 559 5.06 -8.83 -18.98
C CYS A 559 4.05 -7.77 -19.44
N SER A 560 3.91 -6.70 -18.67
CA SER A 560 2.98 -5.61 -18.98
C SER A 560 3.16 -5.09 -20.41
N GLY A 561 2.03 -4.84 -21.09
CA GLY A 561 2.00 -4.51 -22.52
C GLY A 561 1.99 -5.71 -23.48
N TYR A 562 2.07 -6.93 -22.96
CA TYR A 562 1.96 -8.17 -23.73
C TYR A 562 0.73 -8.99 -23.30
N SER A 563 0.20 -9.82 -24.20
CA SER A 563 -0.93 -10.72 -23.92
C SER A 563 -0.51 -12.04 -23.27
N ASP A 564 0.79 -12.24 -23.03
CA ASP A 564 1.36 -13.48 -22.52
C ASP A 564 2.52 -13.25 -21.55
N TYR A 565 2.80 -14.26 -20.72
CA TYR A 565 3.98 -14.28 -19.86
C TYR A 565 5.15 -14.96 -20.58
N ALA A 566 6.24 -14.24 -20.80
CA ALA A 566 7.44 -14.76 -21.48
C ALA A 566 7.96 -16.05 -20.81
N CYS A 567 7.98 -16.07 -19.47
CA CYS A 567 8.50 -17.19 -18.70
C CYS A 567 7.62 -18.45 -18.77
N VAL A 568 6.30 -18.29 -18.92
CA VAL A 568 5.33 -19.39 -19.07
C VAL A 568 5.37 -19.91 -20.50
N LYS A 569 5.21 -19.02 -21.49
CA LYS A 569 5.14 -19.39 -22.91
C LYS A 569 6.43 -20.03 -23.43
N ALA A 570 7.59 -19.66 -22.87
CA ALA A 570 8.87 -20.23 -23.27
C ALA A 570 9.12 -21.64 -22.70
N CYS A 571 8.27 -22.12 -21.79
CA CYS A 571 8.43 -23.45 -21.20
C CYS A 571 7.99 -24.53 -22.19
N PRO A 572 8.90 -25.37 -22.72
CA PRO A 572 8.56 -26.37 -23.74
C PRO A 572 7.73 -27.54 -23.21
N VAL A 573 7.70 -27.69 -21.88
CA VAL A 573 7.11 -28.84 -21.16
C VAL A 573 5.96 -28.41 -20.24
N GLY A 574 5.54 -27.14 -20.30
CA GLY A 574 4.43 -26.64 -19.47
C GLY A 574 4.71 -26.59 -17.96
N ALA A 575 5.97 -26.70 -17.53
CA ALA A 575 6.34 -26.72 -16.12
C ALA A 575 6.13 -25.39 -15.39
N ALA A 576 6.08 -24.25 -16.09
CA ALA A 576 5.98 -22.92 -15.48
C ALA A 576 4.59 -22.31 -15.67
N CYS A 577 3.95 -21.88 -14.57
CA CYS A 577 2.64 -21.22 -14.59
C CYS A 577 2.59 -20.05 -13.59
N ARG A 578 1.62 -19.14 -13.79
CA ARG A 578 1.28 -18.08 -12.84
C ARG A 578 -0.03 -18.44 -12.17
N VAL A 579 -0.07 -18.30 -10.85
CA VAL A 579 -1.27 -18.56 -10.06
C VAL A 579 -1.55 -17.38 -9.15
N ASP A 580 -2.83 -17.11 -8.94
CA ASP A 580 -3.30 -16.36 -7.78
C ASP A 580 -3.38 -17.35 -6.60
N PRO A 581 -2.53 -17.22 -5.57
CA PRO A 581 -2.61 -17.99 -4.34
C PRO A 581 -4.04 -18.08 -3.79
N ALA A 582 -4.76 -16.96 -3.68
CA ALA A 582 -6.06 -16.94 -3.04
C ALA A 582 -7.09 -17.84 -3.75
N VAL A 583 -7.02 -17.88 -5.08
CA VAL A 583 -7.93 -18.66 -5.95
C VAL A 583 -7.48 -20.11 -6.07
N ALA A 584 -6.22 -20.34 -6.47
CA ALA A 584 -5.69 -21.68 -6.67
C ALA A 584 -5.79 -22.56 -5.41
N PHE A 585 -5.67 -21.95 -4.23
CA PHE A 585 -5.79 -22.66 -2.95
C PHE A 585 -7.25 -22.85 -2.49
N ALA A 586 -8.20 -22.01 -2.93
CA ALA A 586 -9.62 -22.24 -2.70
C ALA A 586 -10.14 -23.42 -3.52
N ASP A 587 -9.60 -23.61 -4.72
CA ASP A 587 -9.93 -24.75 -5.59
C ASP A 587 -9.27 -26.04 -5.11
N LEU A 588 -8.02 -26.00 -4.62
CA LEU A 588 -7.34 -27.15 -3.97
C LEU A 588 -8.06 -27.67 -2.70
N LEU A 589 -8.88 -26.85 -2.05
CA LEU A 589 -9.70 -27.27 -0.90
C LEU A 589 -11.09 -27.79 -1.31
N LYS A 590 -11.54 -27.49 -2.54
CA LYS A 590 -12.84 -27.93 -3.08
C LYS A 590 -12.72 -29.16 -3.96
N GLU A 591 -11.62 -29.29 -4.68
CA GLU A 591 -11.34 -30.37 -5.61
C GLU A 591 -9.94 -30.91 -5.33
N GLY A 592 -9.86 -32.23 -5.22
CA GLY A 592 -8.60 -32.93 -5.03
C GLY A 592 -7.64 -32.77 -6.21
N GLY A 593 -6.85 -31.71 -6.20
CA GLY A 593 -5.77 -31.44 -7.15
C GLY A 593 -6.14 -30.49 -8.31
N PRO A 594 -5.15 -29.80 -8.90
CA PRO A 594 -5.39 -28.84 -9.97
C PRO A 594 -5.78 -29.57 -11.27
N GLY A 595 -7.06 -29.54 -11.61
CA GLY A 595 -7.54 -29.81 -12.96
C GLY A 595 -7.01 -28.75 -13.93
N HIS A 596 -6.47 -29.20 -15.05
CA HIS A 596 -5.95 -28.36 -16.13
C HIS A 596 -6.91 -27.23 -16.54
N VAL A 597 -6.40 -25.99 -16.49
CA VAL A 597 -6.90 -24.84 -17.27
C VAL A 597 -6.00 -24.62 -18.47
#